data_AF-A0A954EUF0-F1
#
_entry.id   AF-A0A954EUF0-F1
#
_cell.length_a   1.000
_cell.length_b   1.000
_cell.length_c   1.000
_cell.angle_alpha   90.00
_cell.angle_beta   90.00
_cell.angle_gamma   90.00
#
_symmetry.space_group_name_H-M   'P 1'
#
loop_
_entity.id
_entity.type
_entity.pdbx_description
1 polymer ?
#
loop_
_entity_poly.entity_id
_entity_poly.type
_entity_poly.pdbx_seq_one_letter_code
_entity_poly.pdbx_strand_id
1 'polypeptide(L)'
;MKEASSEVWLLDLVSLFENHTKHASPGRDLFLEHVHMTIDGHWLTAKGLAEKLVVEVLNRTWHPENVPSATERDEFLHLRTEDRLVAMTLASFIYASRPFRESIDREKHVEALLHEIRRLTESLSPEERIAYESLDHATKMHDLIDGLGRFHLAAGRWKEAEDFFQSSMERRPWMPNGYVFTAVTRHLQNDETTARTYLKASYHTVVPETAPLVKDRQRLIREMGQREAL
;
A
#
# COMPACT_ATOMS: atom_id res chain seq x y z
N MET A 1 9.85 -34.58 31.84
CA MET A 1 9.47 -33.65 30.76
C MET A 1 9.24 -32.30 31.42
N LYS A 2 10.23 -31.39 31.39
CA LYS A 2 10.05 -30.05 31.93
C LYS A 2 9.18 -29.29 30.93
N GLU A 3 8.01 -28.84 31.35
CA GLU A 3 7.24 -27.87 30.59
C GLU A 3 8.14 -26.67 30.34
N ALA A 4 8.44 -26.38 29.07
CA ALA A 4 9.06 -25.13 28.71
C ALA A 4 8.03 -24.04 29.01
N SER A 5 8.20 -23.31 30.11
CA SER A 5 7.47 -22.06 30.32
C SER A 5 7.85 -21.16 29.16
N SER A 6 6.94 -20.92 28.23
CA SER A 6 7.17 -19.96 27.16
C SER A 6 7.31 -18.59 27.81
N GLU A 7 8.53 -18.06 27.84
CA GLU A 7 8.75 -16.66 28.21
C GLU A 7 7.97 -15.78 27.23
N VAL A 8 7.21 -14.84 27.78
CA VAL A 8 6.41 -13.87 27.01
C VAL A 8 6.99 -12.49 27.24
N TRP A 9 7.39 -11.83 26.16
CA TRP A 9 7.90 -10.46 26.17
C TRP A 9 6.81 -9.50 25.69
N LEU A 10 6.60 -8.41 26.43
CA LEU A 10 5.57 -7.41 26.13
C LEU A 10 6.19 -6.05 25.80
N LEU A 11 5.77 -5.44 24.69
CA LEU A 11 6.13 -4.07 24.32
C LEU A 11 5.02 -3.11 24.74
N ASP A 12 5.35 -2.11 25.55
CA ASP A 12 4.43 -1.04 25.90
C ASP A 12 4.39 0.02 24.79
N LEU A 13 3.43 -0.14 23.87
CA LEU A 13 3.22 0.80 22.78
C LEU A 13 2.66 2.15 23.25
N VAL A 14 1.98 2.21 24.39
CA VAL A 14 1.44 3.48 24.91
C VAL A 14 2.60 4.38 25.32
N SER A 15 3.48 3.87 26.19
CA SER A 15 4.69 4.59 26.60
C SER A 15 5.58 4.93 25.39
N LEU A 16 5.68 4.03 24.40
CA LEU A 16 6.45 4.29 23.19
C LEU A 16 5.88 5.49 22.41
N PHE A 17 4.56 5.55 22.21
CA PHE A 17 3.91 6.64 21.47
C PHE A 17 3.91 7.96 22.22
N GLU A 18 3.66 7.95 23.54
CA GLU A 18 3.69 9.16 24.38
C GLU A 18 5.06 9.85 24.33
N ASN A 19 6.15 9.07 24.26
CA ASN A 19 7.51 9.60 24.20
C ASN A 19 7.91 10.13 22.80
N HIS A 20 7.12 9.87 21.76
CA HIS A 20 7.45 10.24 20.37
C HIS A 20 6.43 11.15 19.71
N THR A 21 5.24 11.31 20.29
CA THR A 21 4.24 12.24 19.77
C THR A 21 4.75 13.69 19.86
N LYS A 22 4.38 14.51 18.88
CA LYS A 22 4.64 15.97 18.89
C LYS A 22 3.59 16.74 19.70
N HIS A 23 2.60 16.03 20.25
CA HIS A 23 1.44 16.59 20.92
C HIS A 23 1.39 16.12 22.38
N ALA A 24 0.47 16.70 23.16
CA ALA A 24 0.27 16.29 24.56
C ALA A 24 -0.23 14.83 24.71
N SER A 25 -0.78 14.27 23.63
CA SER A 25 -1.20 12.87 23.54
C SER A 25 -0.91 12.34 22.13
N PRO A 26 -0.67 11.03 21.95
CA PRO A 26 -0.58 10.43 20.63
C PRO A 26 -1.83 10.76 19.80
N GLY A 27 -1.63 11.18 18.56
CA GLY A 27 -2.71 11.63 17.70
C GLY A 27 -2.35 11.56 16.23
N ARG A 28 -2.66 12.61 15.47
CA ARG A 28 -2.60 12.64 14.00
C ARG A 28 -1.20 12.41 13.41
N ASP A 29 -0.17 12.60 14.21
CA ASP A 29 1.21 12.34 13.80
C ASP A 29 1.52 10.84 13.73
N LEU A 30 0.89 10.03 14.59
CA LEU A 30 1.12 8.59 14.67
C LEU A 30 -0.10 7.76 14.22
N PHE A 31 -1.28 8.35 14.15
CA PHE A 31 -2.54 7.71 13.80
C PHE A 31 -3.30 8.47 12.72
N LEU A 32 -3.84 7.74 11.73
CA LEU A 32 -4.71 8.30 10.71
C LEU A 32 -6.10 8.58 11.27
N GLU A 33 -6.55 7.71 12.17
CA GLU A 33 -7.85 7.71 12.82
C GLU A 33 -7.78 6.84 14.09
N HIS A 34 -8.89 6.34 14.64
CA HIS A 34 -8.90 5.76 15.99
C HIS A 34 -8.09 4.46 16.21
N VAL A 35 -7.74 3.69 15.16
CA VAL A 35 -7.00 2.41 15.29
C VAL A 35 -5.88 2.21 14.27
N HIS A 36 -5.97 2.83 13.09
CA HIS A 36 -5.00 2.70 12.01
C HIS A 36 -3.91 3.74 12.20
N MET A 37 -2.67 3.25 12.23
CA MET A 37 -1.50 4.09 12.35
C MET A 37 -1.18 4.80 11.04
N THR A 38 -0.54 5.96 11.13
CA THR A 38 0.20 6.51 9.99
C THR A 38 1.39 5.60 9.68
N ILE A 39 2.07 5.82 8.54
CA ILE A 39 3.33 5.12 8.28
C ILE A 39 4.36 5.37 9.38
N ASP A 40 4.35 6.55 10.00
CA ASP A 40 5.27 6.91 11.08
C ASP A 40 4.91 6.17 12.38
N GLY A 41 3.62 6.00 12.69
CA GLY A 41 3.17 5.15 13.81
C GLY A 41 3.51 3.67 13.60
N HIS A 42 3.27 3.14 12.40
CA HIS A 42 3.68 1.78 12.04
C HIS A 42 5.19 1.59 12.13
N TRP A 43 5.96 2.57 11.64
CA TRP A 43 7.41 2.54 11.70
C TRP A 43 7.94 2.57 13.13
N LEU A 44 7.37 3.43 13.97
CA LEU A 44 7.73 3.51 15.38
C LEU A 44 7.46 2.19 16.11
N THR A 45 6.30 1.59 15.86
CA THR A 45 5.95 0.25 16.38
C THR A 45 6.96 -0.81 15.94
N ALA A 46 7.30 -0.84 14.64
CA ALA A 46 8.25 -1.80 14.10
C ALA A 46 9.65 -1.64 14.71
N LYS A 47 10.13 -0.40 14.88
CA LYS A 47 11.40 -0.12 15.56
C LYS A 47 11.39 -0.58 17.02
N GLY A 48 10.33 -0.28 17.77
CA GLY A 48 10.21 -0.71 19.17
C GLY A 48 10.19 -2.23 19.32
N LEU A 49 9.49 -2.94 18.41
CA LEU A 49 9.50 -4.40 18.37
C LEU A 49 10.89 -4.96 18.04
N ALA A 50 11.56 -4.40 17.03
CA ALA A 50 12.90 -4.83 16.61
C ALA A 50 13.94 -4.61 17.71
N GLU A 51 13.93 -3.43 18.36
CA GLU A 51 14.81 -3.12 19.49
C GLU A 51 14.58 -4.10 20.64
N LYS A 52 13.32 -4.31 21.03
CA LYS A 52 12.98 -5.24 22.10
C LYS A 52 13.41 -6.68 21.79
N LEU A 53 13.22 -7.13 20.55
CA LEU A 53 13.70 -8.44 20.09
C LEU A 53 15.23 -8.54 20.20
N VAL A 54 15.95 -7.54 19.71
CA VAL A 54 17.43 -7.54 19.74
C VAL A 54 17.95 -7.54 21.17
N VAL A 55 17.43 -6.69 22.03
CA VAL A 55 17.93 -6.48 23.39
C VAL A 55 17.45 -7.56 24.36
N GLU A 56 16.15 -7.82 24.43
CA GLU A 56 15.58 -8.68 25.48
C GLU A 56 15.49 -10.16 25.08
N VAL A 57 15.25 -10.46 23.80
CA VAL A 57 15.06 -11.84 23.34
C VAL A 57 16.38 -12.44 22.84
N LEU A 58 17.13 -11.68 22.05
CA LEU A 58 18.39 -12.14 21.47
C LEU A 58 19.61 -11.81 22.33
N ASN A 59 19.44 -11.00 23.39
CA ASN A 59 20.50 -10.53 24.28
C ASN A 59 21.70 -9.92 23.52
N ARG A 60 21.41 -9.06 22.55
CA ARG A 60 22.38 -8.35 21.72
C ARG A 60 22.25 -6.84 21.93
N THR A 61 23.29 -6.11 21.56
CA THR A 61 23.28 -4.65 21.57
C THR A 61 22.43 -4.12 20.41
N TRP A 62 21.55 -3.17 20.70
CA TRP A 62 20.85 -2.39 19.68
C TRP A 62 21.80 -1.33 19.09
N HIS A 63 21.79 -1.21 17.77
CA HIS A 63 22.65 -0.31 17.01
C HIS A 63 21.77 0.67 16.23
N PRO A 64 21.51 1.88 16.77
CA PRO A 64 20.62 2.87 16.15
C PRO A 64 21.04 3.26 14.73
N GLU A 65 22.34 3.19 14.43
CA GLU A 65 22.91 3.43 13.10
C GLU A 65 22.44 2.44 12.03
N ASN A 66 21.94 1.27 12.42
CA ASN A 66 21.39 0.26 11.51
C ASN A 66 19.90 0.47 11.23
N VAL A 67 19.26 1.45 11.87
CA VAL A 67 17.85 1.76 11.67
C VAL A 67 17.70 2.57 10.39
N PRO A 68 16.92 2.09 9.40
CA PRO A 68 16.68 2.84 8.18
C PRO A 68 16.12 4.24 8.45
N SER A 69 16.60 5.21 7.69
CA SER A 69 15.98 6.54 7.59
C SER A 69 14.55 6.45 7.05
N ALA A 70 13.79 7.53 7.15
CA ALA A 70 12.43 7.57 6.59
C ALA A 70 12.40 7.35 5.07
N THR A 71 13.43 7.85 4.36
CA THR A 71 13.58 7.63 2.91
C THR A 71 13.89 6.18 2.60
N GLU A 72 14.88 5.57 3.28
CA GLU A 72 15.22 4.16 3.08
C GLU A 72 14.07 3.23 3.44
N ARG A 73 13.30 3.56 4.50
CA ARG A 73 12.06 2.85 4.84
C ARG A 73 11.08 2.89 3.69
N ASP A 74 10.80 4.08 3.14
CA ASP A 74 9.83 4.23 2.07
C ASP A 74 10.31 3.49 0.80
N GLU A 75 11.62 3.50 0.50
CA GLU A 75 12.22 2.71 -0.58
C GLU A 75 12.08 1.20 -0.36
N PHE A 76 12.43 0.67 0.82
CA PHE A 76 12.32 -0.76 1.14
C PHE A 76 10.89 -1.28 1.10
N LEU A 77 9.93 -0.43 1.46
CA LEU A 77 8.51 -0.76 1.42
C LEU A 77 7.87 -0.45 0.06
N HIS A 78 8.65 0.06 -0.89
CA HIS A 78 8.20 0.55 -2.19
C HIS A 78 7.02 1.53 -2.08
N LEU A 79 6.97 2.31 -0.98
CA LEU A 79 5.89 3.24 -0.69
C LEU A 79 5.94 4.42 -1.64
N ARG A 80 4.78 4.78 -2.18
CA ARG A 80 4.61 5.91 -3.06
C ARG A 80 3.68 6.97 -2.47
N THR A 81 3.66 8.15 -3.08
CA THR A 81 2.74 9.25 -2.70
C THR A 81 1.29 8.80 -2.76
N GLU A 82 0.96 7.96 -3.73
CA GLU A 82 -0.37 7.41 -3.96
C GLU A 82 -0.85 6.54 -2.80
N ASP A 83 0.05 5.91 -2.04
CA ASP A 83 -0.32 5.13 -0.85
C ASP A 83 -0.78 6.00 0.28
N ARG A 84 -0.09 7.14 0.44
CA ARG A 84 -0.48 8.17 1.39
C ARG A 84 -1.83 8.74 0.98
N LEU A 85 -2.07 8.97 -0.31
CA LEU A 85 -3.37 9.40 -0.81
C LEU A 85 -4.47 8.40 -0.47
N VAL A 86 -4.29 7.10 -0.78
CA VAL A 86 -5.25 6.04 -0.45
C VAL A 86 -5.59 6.05 1.05
N ALA A 87 -4.57 6.07 1.89
CA ALA A 87 -4.73 6.05 3.34
C ALA A 87 -5.52 7.27 3.85
N MET A 88 -5.19 8.46 3.36
CA MET A 88 -5.88 9.70 3.75
C MET A 88 -7.31 9.76 3.21
N THR A 89 -7.54 9.31 1.98
CA THR A 89 -8.90 9.24 1.40
C THR A 89 -9.76 8.26 2.19
N LEU A 90 -9.24 7.07 2.53
CA LEU A 90 -9.95 6.10 3.36
C LEU A 90 -10.26 6.65 4.75
N ALA A 91 -9.28 7.28 5.41
CA ALA A 91 -9.49 7.93 6.71
C ALA A 91 -10.60 9.00 6.62
N SER A 92 -10.61 9.82 5.56
CA SER A 92 -11.64 10.83 5.36
C SER A 92 -13.04 10.23 5.23
N PHE A 93 -13.16 9.06 4.58
CA PHE A 93 -14.39 8.30 4.46
C PHE A 93 -14.86 7.72 5.81
N ILE A 94 -13.92 7.22 6.63
CA ILE A 94 -14.22 6.75 8.00
C ILE A 94 -14.81 7.88 8.84
N TYR A 95 -14.25 9.10 8.77
CA TYR A 95 -14.79 10.29 9.44
C TYR A 95 -16.15 10.78 8.90
N ALA A 96 -16.56 10.31 7.73
CA ALA A 96 -17.91 10.55 7.20
C ALA A 96 -18.95 9.55 7.77
N SER A 97 -18.50 8.49 8.44
CA SER A 97 -19.32 7.40 8.95
C SER A 97 -19.48 7.44 10.48
N ARG A 98 -20.52 6.81 11.02
CA ARG A 98 -20.66 6.65 12.49
C ARG A 98 -19.59 5.68 13.03
N PRO A 99 -19.09 5.88 14.27
CA PRO A 99 -19.45 6.95 15.21
C PRO A 99 -18.74 8.28 14.94
N PHE A 100 -17.69 8.31 14.12
CA PHE A 100 -16.83 9.50 13.91
C PHE A 100 -17.57 10.71 13.34
N ARG A 101 -18.63 10.48 12.57
CA ARG A 101 -19.51 11.54 12.08
C ARG A 101 -20.07 12.43 13.19
N GLU A 102 -20.14 11.91 14.42
CA GLU A 102 -20.72 12.58 15.59
C GLU A 102 -19.65 13.04 16.60
N SER A 103 -18.35 12.89 16.29
CA SER A 103 -17.30 13.37 17.18
C SER A 103 -17.24 14.91 17.21
N ILE A 104 -16.96 15.47 18.38
CA ILE A 104 -16.90 16.93 18.60
C ILE A 104 -15.83 17.63 17.76
N ASP A 105 -14.80 16.90 17.35
CA ASP A 105 -13.63 17.37 16.64
C ASP A 105 -13.60 16.95 15.15
N ARG A 106 -14.67 16.30 14.66
CA ARG A 106 -14.75 15.76 13.28
C ARG A 106 -14.36 16.77 12.22
N GLU A 107 -14.93 17.98 12.27
CA GLU A 107 -14.70 19.01 11.25
C GLU A 107 -13.21 19.34 11.11
N LYS A 108 -12.51 19.48 12.24
CA LYS A 108 -11.06 19.72 12.27
C LYS A 108 -10.27 18.53 11.73
N HIS A 109 -10.75 17.30 11.91
CA HIS A 109 -10.09 16.09 11.36
C HIS A 109 -10.27 16.01 9.86
N VAL A 110 -11.50 16.17 9.39
CA VAL A 110 -11.82 16.17 7.95
C VAL A 110 -11.08 17.29 7.23
N GLU A 111 -11.03 18.51 7.79
CA GLU A 111 -10.30 19.62 7.20
C GLU A 111 -8.80 19.32 7.03
N ALA A 112 -8.16 18.76 8.07
CA ALA A 112 -6.75 18.40 8.02
C ALA A 112 -6.47 17.28 7.00
N LEU A 113 -7.32 16.25 6.95
CA LEU A 113 -7.22 15.18 5.95
C LEU A 113 -7.39 15.73 4.53
N LEU A 114 -8.39 16.60 4.30
CA LEU A 114 -8.61 17.21 2.99
C LEU A 114 -7.45 18.13 2.58
N HIS A 115 -6.86 18.86 3.53
CA HIS A 115 -5.67 19.65 3.28
C HIS A 115 -4.50 18.77 2.85
N GLU A 116 -4.27 17.65 3.54
CA GLU A 116 -3.20 16.71 3.20
C GLU A 116 -3.44 16.00 1.85
N ILE A 117 -4.68 15.58 1.57
CA ILE A 117 -5.07 15.02 0.27
C ILE A 117 -4.78 16.02 -0.85
N ARG A 118 -5.14 17.30 -0.68
CA ARG A 118 -4.83 18.35 -1.66
C ARG A 118 -3.32 18.48 -1.87
N ARG A 119 -2.55 18.60 -0.79
CA ARG A 119 -1.08 18.71 -0.85
C ARG A 119 -0.44 17.53 -1.58
N LEU A 120 -0.86 16.30 -1.29
CA LEU A 120 -0.36 15.10 -1.94
C LEU A 120 -0.77 15.05 -3.42
N THR A 121 -2.01 15.40 -3.74
CA THR A 121 -2.51 15.49 -5.12
C THR A 121 -1.75 16.54 -5.94
N GLU A 122 -1.38 17.66 -5.30
CA GLU A 122 -0.56 18.72 -5.88
C GLU A 122 0.90 18.29 -6.13
N SER A 123 1.38 17.28 -5.41
CA SER A 123 2.71 16.70 -5.63
C SER A 123 2.78 15.66 -6.74
N LEU A 124 1.62 15.17 -7.22
CA LEU A 124 1.56 14.30 -8.41
C LEU A 124 1.93 15.10 -9.67
N SER A 125 2.44 14.40 -10.68
CA SER A 125 2.60 14.99 -12.02
C SER A 125 1.24 15.48 -12.56
N PRO A 126 1.21 16.47 -13.46
CA PRO A 126 -0.04 16.96 -14.06
C PRO A 126 -0.90 15.84 -14.65
N GLU A 127 -0.26 14.86 -15.30
CA GLU A 127 -0.91 13.72 -15.93
C GLU A 127 -1.50 12.75 -14.90
N GLU A 128 -0.75 12.41 -13.86
CA GLU A 128 -1.24 11.56 -12.76
C GLU A 128 -2.34 12.25 -11.96
N ARG A 129 -2.31 13.59 -11.86
CA ARG A 129 -3.39 14.35 -11.23
C ARG A 129 -4.68 14.23 -12.03
N ILE A 130 -4.62 14.41 -13.34
CA ILE A 130 -5.79 14.21 -14.24
C ILE A 130 -6.29 12.77 -14.11
N ALA A 131 -5.37 11.81 -14.12
CA ALA A 131 -5.69 10.40 -13.92
C ALA A 131 -6.43 10.19 -12.60
N TYR A 132 -5.83 10.61 -11.48
CA TYR A 132 -6.40 10.52 -10.14
C TYR A 132 -7.80 11.15 -10.11
N GLU A 133 -7.96 12.39 -10.59
CA GLU A 133 -9.25 13.08 -10.58
C GLU A 133 -10.34 12.32 -11.36
N SER A 134 -9.98 11.69 -12.47
CA SER A 134 -10.89 10.90 -13.32
C SER A 134 -11.35 9.57 -12.72
N LEU A 135 -10.63 9.04 -11.72
CA LEU A 135 -10.98 7.76 -11.08
C LEU A 135 -12.22 7.92 -10.19
N ASP A 136 -13.04 6.88 -10.14
CA ASP A 136 -14.14 6.81 -9.19
C ASP A 136 -13.63 6.68 -7.74
N HIS A 137 -14.53 6.94 -6.79
CA HIS A 137 -14.19 6.96 -5.37
C HIS A 137 -13.73 5.60 -4.83
N ALA A 138 -14.31 4.49 -5.32
CA ALA A 138 -13.90 3.15 -4.86
C ALA A 138 -12.48 2.82 -5.34
N THR A 139 -12.16 3.15 -6.59
CA THR A 139 -10.80 2.99 -7.12
C THR A 139 -9.79 3.84 -6.33
N LYS A 140 -10.11 5.10 -6.02
CA LYS A 140 -9.25 5.97 -5.19
C LYS A 140 -8.94 5.39 -3.81
N MET A 141 -9.88 4.65 -3.20
CA MET A 141 -9.72 4.10 -1.85
C MET A 141 -9.09 2.71 -1.79
N HIS A 142 -9.26 1.89 -2.82
CA HIS A 142 -8.91 0.47 -2.72
C HIS A 142 -7.93 0.00 -3.79
N ASP A 143 -7.83 0.73 -4.90
CA ASP A 143 -7.17 0.26 -6.10
C ASP A 143 -6.45 1.39 -6.85
N LEU A 144 -5.94 2.40 -6.14
CA LEU A 144 -5.40 3.60 -6.76
C LEU A 144 -4.19 3.30 -7.65
N ILE A 145 -3.24 2.49 -7.15
CA ILE A 145 -2.03 2.09 -7.88
C ILE A 145 -2.42 1.39 -9.20
N ASP A 146 -3.29 0.38 -9.16
CA ASP A 146 -3.71 -0.33 -10.36
C ASP A 146 -4.60 0.55 -11.25
N GLY A 147 -5.40 1.43 -10.67
CA GLY A 147 -6.23 2.43 -11.37
C GLY A 147 -5.39 3.40 -12.21
N LEU A 148 -4.31 3.94 -11.63
CA LEU A 148 -3.36 4.78 -12.36
C LEU A 148 -2.60 3.97 -13.40
N GLY A 149 -2.12 2.77 -13.06
CA GLY A 149 -1.49 1.88 -14.03
C GLY A 149 -2.38 1.61 -15.26
N ARG A 150 -3.68 1.33 -15.05
CA ARG A 150 -4.67 1.16 -16.12
C ARG A 150 -4.89 2.44 -16.94
N PHE A 151 -4.88 3.62 -16.30
CA PHE A 151 -4.96 4.89 -17.01
C PHE A 151 -3.77 5.10 -17.96
N HIS A 152 -2.54 4.85 -17.49
CA HIS A 152 -1.35 4.92 -18.32
C HIS A 152 -1.36 3.89 -19.45
N LEU A 153 -1.81 2.66 -19.15
CA LEU A 153 -1.96 1.60 -20.13
C LEU A 153 -2.93 1.98 -21.26
N ALA A 154 -4.11 2.53 -20.90
CA ALA A 154 -5.11 2.98 -21.86
C ALA A 154 -4.61 4.14 -22.74
N ALA A 155 -3.69 4.96 -22.22
CA ALA A 155 -3.05 6.04 -22.96
C ALA A 155 -1.84 5.58 -23.82
N GLY A 156 -1.52 4.28 -23.85
CA GLY A 156 -0.35 3.76 -24.56
C GLY A 156 0.99 4.08 -23.90
N ARG A 157 0.99 4.56 -22.65
CA ARG A 157 2.19 4.88 -21.85
C ARG A 157 2.63 3.64 -21.08
N TRP A 158 3.18 2.68 -21.82
CA TRP A 158 3.44 1.34 -21.31
C TRP A 158 4.47 1.31 -20.18
N LYS A 159 5.50 2.15 -20.24
CA LYS A 159 6.56 2.15 -19.23
C LYS A 159 6.01 2.60 -17.86
N GLU A 160 5.25 3.68 -17.85
CA GLU A 160 4.61 4.22 -16.65
C GLU A 160 3.57 3.25 -16.10
N ALA A 161 2.79 2.60 -16.97
CA ALA A 161 1.84 1.56 -16.57
C ALA A 161 2.55 0.39 -15.86
N GLU A 162 3.65 -0.11 -16.45
CA GLU A 162 4.46 -1.17 -15.85
C GLU A 162 5.06 -0.76 -14.51
N ASP A 163 5.51 0.49 -14.35
CA ASP A 163 6.06 0.97 -13.07
C ASP A 163 5.01 0.93 -11.95
N PHE A 164 3.75 1.24 -12.24
CA PHE A 164 2.64 1.08 -11.29
C PHE A 164 2.34 -0.39 -10.99
N PHE A 165 2.25 -1.24 -12.01
CA PHE A 165 1.97 -2.67 -11.81
C PHE A 165 3.11 -3.40 -11.09
N GLN A 166 4.36 -3.02 -11.34
CA GLN A 166 5.53 -3.50 -10.63
C GLN A 166 5.46 -3.14 -9.14
N SER A 167 5.16 -1.88 -8.81
CA SER A 167 4.96 -1.46 -7.42
C SER A 167 3.82 -2.24 -6.74
N SER A 168 2.74 -2.53 -7.47
CA SER A 168 1.63 -3.36 -6.96
C SER A 168 2.08 -4.78 -6.63
N MET A 169 2.89 -5.41 -7.50
CA MET A 169 3.44 -6.76 -7.28
C MET A 169 4.46 -6.81 -6.14
N GLU A 170 5.32 -5.81 -6.01
CA GLU A 170 6.32 -5.73 -4.93
C GLU A 170 5.66 -5.65 -3.56
N ARG A 171 4.56 -4.89 -3.47
CA ARG A 171 3.87 -4.62 -2.20
C ARG A 171 2.82 -5.65 -1.85
N ARG A 172 2.20 -6.24 -2.85
CA ARG A 172 1.14 -7.24 -2.71
C ARG A 172 1.42 -8.41 -3.65
N PRO A 173 2.53 -9.15 -3.46
CA PRO A 173 2.91 -10.24 -4.37
C PRO A 173 1.90 -11.40 -4.40
N TRP A 174 1.00 -11.46 -3.42
CA TRP A 174 -0.11 -12.39 -3.34
C TRP A 174 -1.37 -11.96 -4.10
N MET A 175 -1.39 -10.77 -4.71
CA MET A 175 -2.50 -10.25 -5.50
C MET A 175 -2.25 -10.47 -7.01
N PRO A 176 -3.23 -10.99 -7.78
CA PRO A 176 -3.06 -11.28 -9.20
C PRO A 176 -3.02 -10.05 -10.11
N ASN A 177 -3.58 -8.91 -9.67
CA ASN A 177 -3.79 -7.73 -10.51
C ASN A 177 -2.52 -7.26 -11.24
N GLY A 178 -1.44 -7.01 -10.49
CA GLY A 178 -0.19 -6.51 -11.07
C GLY A 178 0.39 -7.47 -12.12
N TYR A 179 0.33 -8.78 -11.86
CA TYR A 179 0.78 -9.79 -12.83
C TYR A 179 -0.08 -9.80 -14.11
N VAL A 180 -1.41 -9.77 -13.98
CA VAL A 180 -2.32 -9.76 -15.13
C VAL A 180 -2.11 -8.51 -15.97
N PHE A 181 -2.05 -7.32 -15.36
CA PHE A 181 -1.90 -6.09 -16.13
C PHE A 181 -0.49 -5.88 -16.69
N THR A 182 0.56 -6.39 -16.04
CA THR A 182 1.89 -6.47 -16.65
C THR A 182 1.86 -7.41 -17.86
N ALA A 183 1.18 -8.56 -17.77
CA ALA A 183 1.03 -9.48 -18.91
C ALA A 183 0.30 -8.81 -20.10
N VAL A 184 -0.78 -8.07 -19.84
CA VAL A 184 -1.48 -7.28 -20.86
C VAL A 184 -0.55 -6.25 -21.49
N THR A 185 0.19 -5.49 -20.67
CA THR A 185 1.10 -4.44 -21.15
C THR A 185 2.21 -5.01 -22.04
N ARG A 186 2.75 -6.18 -21.69
CA ARG A 186 3.78 -6.90 -22.48
C ARG A 186 3.23 -7.48 -23.77
N HIS A 187 2.01 -8.01 -23.76
CA HIS A 187 1.33 -8.48 -24.97
C HIS A 187 1.10 -7.34 -25.97
N LEU A 188 0.67 -6.16 -25.50
CA LEU A 188 0.50 -4.98 -26.35
C LEU A 188 1.82 -4.48 -26.96
N GLN A 189 2.95 -4.78 -26.33
CA GLN A 189 4.30 -4.53 -26.83
C GLN A 189 4.81 -5.60 -27.80
N ASN A 190 4.01 -6.63 -28.10
CA ASN A 190 4.41 -7.83 -28.84
C ASN A 190 5.50 -8.67 -28.13
N ASP A 191 5.64 -8.54 -26.81
CA ASP A 191 6.52 -9.38 -25.99
C ASP A 191 5.71 -10.55 -25.39
N GLU A 192 5.36 -11.51 -26.25
CA GLU A 192 4.57 -12.68 -25.90
C GLU A 192 5.23 -13.55 -24.82
N THR A 193 6.55 -13.64 -24.82
CA THR A 193 7.30 -14.50 -23.89
C THR A 193 7.16 -13.97 -22.46
N THR A 194 7.39 -12.68 -22.28
CA THR A 194 7.26 -12.05 -20.96
C THR A 194 5.78 -12.00 -20.53
N ALA A 195 4.86 -11.73 -21.47
CA ALA A 195 3.43 -11.75 -21.19
C ALA A 195 2.96 -13.11 -20.63
N ARG A 196 3.36 -14.24 -21.24
CA ARG A 196 3.03 -15.58 -20.73
C ARG A 196 3.62 -15.85 -19.35
N THR A 197 4.83 -15.35 -19.09
CA THR A 197 5.50 -15.52 -17.80
C THR A 197 4.69 -14.87 -16.67
N TYR A 198 4.31 -13.60 -16.83
CA TYR A 198 3.48 -12.90 -15.83
C TYR A 198 2.07 -13.48 -15.74
N LEU A 199 1.47 -13.85 -16.87
CA LEU A 199 0.16 -14.50 -16.87
C LEU A 199 0.18 -15.81 -16.06
N LYS A 200 1.21 -16.65 -16.23
CA LYS A 200 1.38 -17.87 -15.44
C LYS A 200 1.57 -17.55 -13.95
N ALA A 201 2.39 -16.56 -13.63
CA ALA A 201 2.61 -16.13 -12.24
C ALA A 201 1.30 -15.69 -11.55
N SER A 202 0.38 -15.06 -12.29
CA SER A 202 -0.92 -14.63 -11.73
C SER A 202 -1.74 -15.80 -11.13
N TYR A 203 -1.63 -17.02 -11.68
CA TYR A 203 -2.33 -18.21 -11.18
C TYR A 203 -1.76 -18.77 -9.88
N HIS A 204 -0.55 -18.38 -9.50
CA HIS A 204 0.11 -18.84 -8.27
C HIS A 204 -0.13 -17.91 -7.08
N THR A 205 -1.04 -16.96 -7.23
CA THR A 205 -1.45 -16.05 -6.15
C THR A 205 -2.51 -16.69 -5.26
N VAL A 206 -2.55 -16.31 -3.98
CA VAL A 206 -3.45 -16.93 -2.98
C VAL A 206 -4.78 -16.21 -2.81
N VAL A 207 -4.91 -14.99 -3.35
CA VAL A 207 -6.13 -14.19 -3.24
C VAL A 207 -7.06 -14.43 -4.43
N PRO A 208 -8.36 -14.68 -4.20
CA PRO A 208 -9.32 -14.83 -5.28
C PRO A 208 -9.39 -13.60 -6.18
N GLU A 209 -9.51 -13.83 -7.47
CA GLU A 209 -9.67 -12.75 -8.43
C GLU A 209 -11.05 -12.12 -8.40
N THR A 210 -11.10 -10.84 -8.73
CA THR A 210 -12.36 -10.15 -9.00
C THR A 210 -12.90 -10.58 -10.38
N ALA A 211 -14.22 -10.58 -10.55
CA ALA A 211 -14.83 -10.92 -11.83
C ALA A 211 -14.32 -10.07 -13.02
N PRO A 212 -14.09 -8.74 -12.87
CA PRO A 212 -13.45 -7.95 -13.92
C PRO A 212 -12.06 -8.47 -14.30
N LEU A 213 -11.22 -8.81 -13.33
CA LEU A 213 -9.87 -9.29 -13.59
C LEU A 213 -9.86 -10.65 -14.32
N VAL A 214 -10.77 -11.55 -13.93
CA VAL A 214 -10.97 -12.83 -14.64
C VAL A 214 -11.30 -12.59 -16.11
N LYS A 215 -12.17 -11.61 -16.40
CA LYS A 215 -12.56 -11.26 -17.77
C LYS A 215 -11.38 -10.73 -18.58
N ASP A 216 -10.57 -9.84 -18.00
CA ASP A 216 -9.38 -9.28 -18.66
C ASP A 216 -8.36 -10.36 -18.96
N ARG A 217 -8.10 -11.25 -18.00
CA ARG A 217 -7.20 -12.39 -18.19
C ARG A 217 -7.69 -13.35 -19.26
N GLN A 218 -8.97 -13.72 -19.26
CA GLN A 218 -9.55 -14.60 -20.26
C GLN A 218 -9.52 -13.99 -21.65
N ARG A 219 -9.69 -12.66 -21.76
CA ARG A 219 -9.52 -11.94 -23.01
C ARG A 219 -8.08 -12.06 -23.51
N LEU A 220 -7.10 -11.79 -22.66
CA LEU A 220 -5.67 -11.92 -23.00
C LEU A 220 -5.34 -13.34 -23.48
N ILE A 221 -5.81 -14.38 -22.78
CA ILE A 221 -5.60 -15.78 -23.19
C ILE A 221 -6.14 -16.07 -24.59
N ARG A 222 -7.30 -15.52 -24.94
CA ARG A 222 -7.88 -15.68 -26.29
C ARG A 222 -7.04 -14.97 -27.35
N GLU A 223 -6.59 -13.74 -27.06
CA GLU A 223 -5.79 -12.91 -27.97
C GLU A 223 -4.41 -13.53 -28.25
N MET A 224 -3.76 -14.10 -27.23
CA MET A 224 -2.46 -14.78 -27.36
C MET A 224 -2.53 -16.13 -28.10
N GLY A 225 -3.73 -16.57 -28.49
CA GLY A 225 -3.99 -17.88 -29.08
C GLY A 225 -3.87 -19.02 -28.06
N GLN A 226 -4.88 -19.90 -28.01
CA GLN A 226 -4.95 -21.05 -27.10
C GLN A 226 -3.85 -22.12 -27.33
N ARG A 227 -2.84 -21.86 -28.17
CA ARG A 227 -2.16 -22.93 -28.87
C ARG A 227 -1.17 -23.76 -28.07
N GLU A 228 -0.76 -23.41 -26.84
CA GLU A 228 0.14 -24.36 -26.12
C GLU A 228 0.42 -24.17 -24.61
N ALA A 229 -0.19 -23.28 -23.83
CA ALA A 229 0.26 -23.10 -22.44
C ALA A 229 -0.79 -22.57 -21.45
N LEU A 230 -1.34 -23.48 -20.65
CA LEU A 230 -1.54 -23.31 -19.20
C LEU A 230 -0.92 -24.55 -18.52
#